data_AF-A0A926UH53-F1
#
_entry.id   AF-A0A926UH53-F1
#
_cell.length_a   1.000
_cell.length_b   1.000
_cell.length_c   1.000
_cell.angle_alpha   90.00
_cell.angle_beta   90.00
_cell.angle_gamma   90.00
#
_symmetry.space_group_name_H-M   'P 1'
#
loop_
_entity.id
_entity.type
_entity.pdbx_description
1 polymer ?
#
loop_
_entity_poly.entity_id
_entity_poly.type
_entity_poly.pdbx_seq_one_letter_code
_entity_poly.pdbx_strand_id
1 'polypeptide(L)'
;MNTYQELLIQHCKIIIKSPRINKSKIVVLCEGQGSILDNPILDRKTVANYGKMEQWHDAYFYKRCFPRGRTGYIPEFFNCKGRSDVIQTYFKILELHEEDSQKSEDTRESRLNPNNLFAIVDIDLESQNIDNYNFSNTEEIFLNLYQQGQVNEENAINHRIWVTGLIHKEAYFIIPELQKVFDNYINVPMYNGQKLILEDIYITMANAIINSNDLENNLSKVSNRIGHCSGLNCTDLEKLRDSWKEQFENSSDKIRKNELIYALLMLKKVKDKNTQENYWEAMTPPSDWTNTKEVFRDQLLLEIAKFYSEQSNYAKYHIPAFMRFLKHFCTLN
;
A
#
# COMPACT_ATOMS: atom_id res chain seq x y z
N MET A 1 -26.27 -17.45 -8.37
CA MET A 1 -25.02 -16.79 -7.93
C MET A 1 -25.21 -15.31 -8.19
N ASN A 2 -24.85 -14.44 -7.24
CA ASN A 2 -24.93 -13.00 -7.47
C ASN A 2 -23.91 -12.60 -8.56
N THR A 3 -24.27 -11.64 -9.41
CA THR A 3 -23.31 -11.05 -10.36
C THR A 3 -22.25 -10.23 -9.63
N TYR A 4 -21.09 -9.99 -10.26
CA TYR A 4 -20.06 -9.12 -9.68
C TYR A 4 -20.60 -7.73 -9.31
N GLN A 5 -21.45 -7.16 -10.17
CA GLN A 5 -22.08 -5.86 -9.94
C GLN A 5 -23.01 -5.88 -8.71
N GLU A 6 -23.77 -6.96 -8.52
CA GLU A 6 -24.60 -7.13 -7.31
C GLU A 6 -23.75 -7.21 -6.04
N LEU A 7 -22.61 -7.91 -6.09
CA LEU A 7 -21.67 -7.98 -4.96
C LEU A 7 -21.01 -6.64 -4.68
N LEU A 8 -20.60 -5.89 -5.70
CA LEU A 8 -20.05 -4.55 -5.56
C LEU A 8 -21.06 -3.59 -4.90
N ILE A 9 -22.31 -3.59 -5.37
CA ILE A 9 -23.39 -2.78 -4.77
C ILE A 9 -23.62 -3.18 -3.31
N GLN A 10 -23.64 -4.48 -3.00
CA GLN A 10 -23.79 -4.96 -1.63
C GLN A 10 -22.61 -4.49 -0.75
N HIS A 11 -21.38 -4.52 -1.27
CA HIS A 11 -20.18 -4.10 -0.54
C HIS A 11 -20.25 -2.61 -0.21
N CYS A 12 -20.56 -1.79 -1.21
CA CYS A 12 -20.72 -0.34 -1.04
C CYS A 12 -21.83 -0.02 -0.03
N LYS A 13 -22.97 -0.72 -0.08
CA LYS A 13 -24.08 -0.57 0.88
C LYS A 13 -23.65 -0.91 2.32
N ILE A 14 -22.81 -1.92 2.51
CA ILE A 14 -22.25 -2.24 3.83
C ILE A 14 -21.38 -1.09 4.34
N ILE A 15 -20.52 -0.52 3.49
CA ILE A 15 -19.62 0.58 3.86
C ILE A 15 -20.43 1.82 4.26
N ILE A 16 -21.30 2.32 3.37
CA ILE A 16 -22.01 3.60 3.61
C ILE A 16 -23.00 3.54 4.78
N LYS A 17 -23.48 2.35 5.15
CA LYS A 17 -24.38 2.13 6.30
C LYS A 17 -23.62 1.72 7.57
N SER A 18 -22.31 1.56 7.52
CA SER A 18 -21.52 1.02 8.63
C SER A 18 -21.67 1.89 9.89
N PRO A 19 -21.89 1.30 11.08
CA PRO A 19 -21.94 2.03 12.33
C PRO A 19 -20.58 2.57 12.79
N ARG A 20 -19.49 2.15 12.14
CA ARG A 20 -18.12 2.62 12.44
C ARG A 20 -17.82 3.98 11.82
N ILE A 21 -18.66 4.41 10.89
CA ILE A 21 -18.52 5.69 10.18
C ILE A 21 -19.69 6.61 10.51
N ASN A 22 -19.44 7.90 10.37
CA ASN A 22 -20.42 8.97 10.48
C ASN A 22 -19.99 10.12 9.56
N LYS A 23 -20.79 11.19 9.48
CA LYS A 23 -20.54 12.30 8.54
C LYS A 23 -19.21 13.02 8.75
N SER A 24 -18.60 12.96 9.94
CA SER A 24 -17.29 13.52 10.21
C SER A 24 -16.16 12.50 10.11
N LYS A 25 -16.43 11.21 9.93
CA LYS A 25 -15.39 10.18 9.86
C LYS A 25 -14.76 10.17 8.47
N ILE A 26 -13.43 10.16 8.40
CA ILE A 26 -12.70 9.80 7.18
C ILE A 26 -12.82 8.30 6.94
N VAL A 27 -13.11 7.95 5.70
CA VAL A 27 -13.17 6.57 5.20
C VAL A 27 -12.10 6.39 4.13
N VAL A 28 -11.27 5.35 4.28
CA VAL A 28 -10.23 5.01 3.32
C VAL A 28 -10.48 3.61 2.78
N LEU A 29 -10.61 3.49 1.47
CA LEU A 29 -10.67 2.21 0.76
C LEU A 29 -9.24 1.76 0.45
N CYS A 30 -8.93 0.49 0.67
CA CYS A 30 -7.62 -0.06 0.34
C CYS A 30 -7.73 -1.48 -0.20
N GLU A 31 -6.65 -1.96 -0.80
CA GLU A 31 -6.53 -3.36 -1.19
C GLU A 31 -6.56 -4.29 0.02
N GLY A 32 -6.63 -5.59 -0.24
CA GLY A 32 -6.61 -6.60 0.80
C GLY A 32 -7.84 -7.49 0.78
N GLN A 33 -7.66 -8.70 1.31
CA GLN A 33 -8.71 -9.70 1.40
C GLN A 33 -9.68 -9.40 2.55
N GLY A 34 -10.80 -10.12 2.54
CA GLY A 34 -11.81 -10.07 3.59
C GLY A 34 -13.01 -9.17 3.27
N SER A 35 -13.10 -8.69 2.02
CA SER A 35 -14.31 -8.06 1.50
C SER A 35 -15.32 -9.12 1.07
N ILE A 36 -16.59 -8.73 0.90
CA ILE A 36 -17.59 -9.65 0.33
C ILE A 36 -17.32 -9.98 -1.16
N LEU A 37 -16.39 -9.25 -1.80
CA LEU A 37 -15.93 -9.51 -3.17
C LEU A 37 -15.01 -10.75 -3.24
N ASP A 38 -14.48 -11.20 -2.11
CA ASP A 38 -13.57 -12.35 -2.03
C ASP A 38 -14.33 -13.68 -1.95
N ASN A 39 -15.51 -13.70 -1.33
CA ASN A 39 -16.27 -14.93 -1.15
C ASN A 39 -17.78 -14.66 -1.09
N PRO A 40 -18.49 -14.79 -2.23
CA PRO A 40 -19.94 -14.52 -2.31
C PRO A 40 -20.82 -15.56 -1.60
N ILE A 41 -20.24 -16.67 -1.10
CA ILE A 41 -20.95 -17.76 -0.42
C ILE A 41 -20.96 -17.55 1.11
N LEU A 42 -20.15 -16.64 1.65
CA LEU A 42 -20.19 -16.27 3.06
C LEU A 42 -21.46 -15.44 3.35
N ASP A 43 -22.51 -16.16 3.74
CA ASP A 43 -23.86 -15.73 4.13
C ASP A 43 -23.89 -14.44 5.00
N ARG A 44 -25.04 -13.74 4.96
CA ARG A 44 -25.40 -12.51 5.70
C ARG A 44 -25.12 -12.57 7.21
N LYS A 45 -24.90 -13.75 7.79
CA LYS A 45 -24.46 -13.96 9.18
C LYS A 45 -23.02 -13.49 9.46
N THR A 46 -22.25 -13.18 8.42
CA THR A 46 -20.83 -12.75 8.52
C THR A 46 -20.66 -11.23 8.65
N VAL A 47 -21.73 -10.44 8.68
CA VAL A 47 -21.67 -9.00 9.03
C VAL A 47 -21.13 -8.81 10.46
N ALA A 48 -21.35 -9.78 11.36
CA ALA A 48 -20.78 -9.82 12.70
C ALA A 48 -19.26 -10.10 12.73
N ASN A 49 -18.65 -10.56 11.62
CA ASN A 49 -17.23 -10.91 11.54
C ASN A 49 -16.34 -9.82 10.93
N TYR A 50 -16.86 -8.67 10.47
CA TYR A 50 -16.02 -7.51 10.13
C TYR A 50 -15.14 -7.05 11.31
N GLY A 51 -15.50 -7.39 12.56
CA GLY A 51 -14.66 -7.13 13.75
C GLY A 51 -13.64 -8.23 14.07
N LYS A 52 -13.80 -9.43 13.50
CA LYS A 52 -12.85 -10.55 13.64
C LYS A 52 -11.90 -10.68 12.44
N MET A 53 -12.29 -10.13 11.29
CA MET A 53 -11.49 -10.00 10.07
C MET A 53 -10.53 -8.79 10.11
N GLU A 54 -10.60 -7.95 11.16
CA GLU A 54 -9.61 -6.90 11.46
C GLU A 54 -8.23 -7.45 11.83
N GLN A 55 -8.06 -8.77 11.86
CA GLN A 55 -6.79 -9.43 12.03
C GLN A 55 -6.13 -9.60 10.65
N TRP A 56 -5.24 -8.65 10.31
CA TRP A 56 -4.11 -8.85 9.37
C TRP A 56 -4.39 -8.69 7.86
N HIS A 57 -5.17 -7.69 7.48
CA HIS A 57 -5.29 -7.23 6.10
C HIS A 57 -4.84 -5.77 5.96
N ASP A 58 -4.69 -5.24 4.74
CA ASP A 58 -4.02 -3.94 4.53
C ASP A 58 -4.66 -2.79 5.32
N ALA A 59 -5.99 -2.78 5.43
CA ALA A 59 -6.72 -1.84 6.30
C ALA A 59 -6.17 -1.82 7.73
N TYR A 60 -5.88 -2.99 8.31
CA TYR A 60 -5.33 -3.11 9.65
C TYR A 60 -3.91 -2.54 9.73
N PHE A 61 -3.06 -2.87 8.75
CA PHE A 61 -1.71 -2.31 8.67
C PHE A 61 -1.75 -0.78 8.58
N TYR A 62 -2.51 -0.22 7.64
CA TYR A 62 -2.62 1.23 7.47
C TYR A 62 -3.19 1.92 8.71
N LYS A 63 -4.21 1.34 9.36
CA LYS A 63 -4.76 1.83 10.63
C LYS A 63 -3.70 1.87 11.74
N ARG A 64 -2.78 0.90 11.78
CA ARG A 64 -1.67 0.85 12.75
C ARG A 64 -0.53 1.83 12.43
N CYS A 65 -0.39 2.23 11.17
CA CYS A 65 0.55 3.26 10.74
C CYS A 65 0.08 4.69 11.08
N PHE A 66 -1.17 4.88 11.51
CA PHE A 66 -1.67 6.21 11.85
C PHE A 66 -0.96 6.77 13.10
N PRO A 67 -0.45 8.02 13.08
CA PRO A 67 0.32 8.57 14.19
C PRO A 67 -0.42 8.51 15.53
N ARG A 68 0.28 8.01 16.57
CA ARG A 68 -0.27 7.92 17.93
C ARG A 68 -0.48 9.34 18.51
N GLY A 69 -1.67 9.64 19.04
CA GLY A 69 -2.05 10.97 19.54
C GLY A 69 -3.51 11.06 19.99
N ARG A 70 -4.01 12.28 20.28
CA ARG A 70 -5.35 12.53 20.89
C ARG A 70 -6.43 11.65 20.25
N THR A 71 -6.99 10.80 21.10
CA THR A 71 -8.05 9.83 20.84
C THR A 71 -9.28 10.53 20.30
N GLY A 72 -9.58 10.35 19.01
CA GLY A 72 -10.85 10.80 18.43
C GLY A 72 -10.97 10.60 16.93
N TYR A 73 -9.88 10.72 16.18
CA TYR A 73 -9.96 10.86 14.72
C TYR A 73 -8.99 9.93 13.95
N ILE A 74 -9.08 8.62 14.23
CA ILE A 74 -8.43 7.61 13.41
C ILE A 74 -9.38 7.31 12.23
N PRO A 75 -8.96 7.45 10.96
CA PRO A 75 -9.75 7.05 9.80
C PRO A 75 -10.23 5.59 9.88
N GLU A 76 -11.39 5.31 9.31
CA GLU A 76 -11.87 3.93 9.16
C GLU A 76 -11.41 3.38 7.80
N PHE A 77 -10.71 2.25 7.81
CA PHE A 77 -10.20 1.61 6.60
C PHE A 77 -11.07 0.41 6.23
N PHE A 78 -11.39 0.26 4.94
CA PHE A 78 -12.12 -0.89 4.41
C PHE A 78 -11.33 -1.54 3.27
N ASN A 79 -11.20 -2.87 3.33
CA ASN A 79 -10.60 -3.64 2.26
C ASN A 79 -11.60 -3.83 1.11
N CYS A 80 -11.11 -3.73 -0.12
CA CYS A 80 -11.89 -3.93 -1.33
C CYS A 80 -11.23 -4.95 -2.27
N LYS A 81 -10.56 -6.00 -1.78
CA LYS A 81 -9.88 -7.01 -2.63
C LYS A 81 -8.63 -6.48 -3.35
N GLY A 82 -8.74 -6.08 -4.62
CA GLY A 82 -7.60 -5.62 -5.42
C GLY A 82 -7.77 -4.19 -5.90
N ARG A 83 -6.71 -3.61 -6.49
CA ARG A 83 -6.69 -2.25 -7.04
C ARG A 83 -7.95 -1.86 -7.83
N SER A 84 -8.38 -2.72 -8.76
CA SER A 84 -9.55 -2.44 -9.59
C SER A 84 -10.85 -2.39 -8.81
N ASP A 85 -11.00 -3.29 -7.86
CA ASP A 85 -12.15 -3.35 -6.97
C ASP A 85 -12.19 -2.14 -6.02
N VAL A 86 -11.04 -1.65 -5.54
CA VAL A 86 -10.94 -0.40 -4.76
C VAL A 86 -11.45 0.80 -5.57
N ILE A 87 -10.96 0.97 -6.80
CA ILE A 87 -11.33 2.09 -7.67
C ILE A 87 -12.83 2.01 -8.02
N GLN A 88 -13.34 0.82 -8.37
CA GLN A 88 -14.77 0.63 -8.65
C GLN A 88 -15.64 0.88 -7.40
N THR A 89 -15.19 0.44 -6.22
CA THR A 89 -15.88 0.70 -4.96
C THR A 89 -15.92 2.20 -4.65
N TYR A 90 -14.83 2.93 -4.89
CA TYR A 90 -14.77 4.38 -4.71
C TYR A 90 -15.87 5.09 -5.51
N PHE A 91 -15.92 4.88 -6.83
CA PHE A 91 -16.93 5.52 -7.67
C PHE A 91 -18.34 5.03 -7.38
N LYS A 92 -18.52 3.73 -7.12
CA LYS A 92 -19.85 3.20 -6.82
C LYS A 92 -20.41 3.74 -5.51
N ILE A 93 -19.56 3.99 -4.50
CA ILE A 93 -19.99 4.68 -3.28
C ILE A 93 -20.44 6.11 -3.56
N LEU A 94 -19.73 6.86 -4.41
CA LEU A 94 -20.12 8.22 -4.77
C LEU A 94 -21.48 8.24 -5.50
N GLU A 95 -21.67 7.35 -6.48
CA GLU A 95 -22.94 7.18 -7.20
C GLU A 95 -24.09 6.86 -6.22
N LEU A 96 -23.92 5.86 -5.36
CA LEU A 96 -24.94 5.48 -4.37
C LEU A 96 -25.22 6.60 -3.35
N HIS A 97 -24.22 7.41 -3.00
CA HIS A 97 -24.41 8.56 -2.13
C HIS A 97 -25.21 9.67 -2.82
N GLU A 98 -24.94 9.94 -4.10
CA GLU A 98 -25.72 10.90 -4.89
C GLU A 98 -27.18 10.47 -5.02
N GLU A 99 -27.44 9.20 -5.34
CA GLU A 99 -28.79 8.61 -5.34
C GLU A 99 -29.49 8.74 -3.97
N ASP A 100 -28.78 8.48 -2.87
CA ASP A 100 -29.33 8.59 -1.51
C ASP A 100 -29.61 10.05 -1.13
N SER A 101 -28.81 11.00 -1.63
CA SER A 101 -28.96 12.43 -1.37
C SER A 101 -30.26 13.01 -1.94
N GLN A 102 -30.80 12.40 -3.00
CA GLN A 102 -32.06 12.77 -3.64
C GLN A 102 -33.30 12.28 -2.86
N LYS A 103 -33.11 11.38 -1.89
CA LYS A 103 -34.20 10.89 -1.03
C LYS A 103 -34.58 11.92 0.04
N SER A 104 -35.78 11.79 0.61
CA SER A 104 -36.21 12.60 1.74
C SER A 104 -35.29 12.39 2.94
N GLU A 105 -35.15 13.40 3.80
CA GLU A 105 -34.24 13.37 4.94
C GLU A 105 -34.50 12.16 5.86
N ASP A 106 -35.76 11.77 6.04
CA ASP A 106 -36.18 10.62 6.84
C ASP A 106 -35.81 9.24 6.24
N THR A 107 -35.41 9.20 4.97
CA THR A 107 -35.11 7.95 4.24
C THR A 107 -33.65 7.85 3.75
N ARG A 108 -32.81 8.83 4.11
CA ARG A 108 -31.37 8.78 3.86
C ARG A 108 -30.71 7.72 4.73
N GLU A 109 -29.97 6.83 4.09
CA GLU A 109 -29.30 5.72 4.76
C GLU A 109 -27.78 5.91 4.86
N SER A 110 -27.21 6.77 4.02
CA SER A 110 -25.77 7.00 3.96
C SER A 110 -25.28 7.78 5.17
N ARG A 111 -24.32 7.19 5.89
CA ARG A 111 -23.62 7.81 7.03
C ARG A 111 -22.32 8.49 6.61
N LEU A 112 -21.93 8.34 5.34
CA LEU A 112 -20.70 8.88 4.77
C LEU A 112 -20.89 10.33 4.32
N ASN A 113 -19.87 11.16 4.52
CA ASN A 113 -19.71 12.40 3.76
C ASN A 113 -18.77 12.10 2.57
N PRO A 114 -19.17 12.33 1.31
CA PRO A 114 -18.36 11.98 0.14
C PRO A 114 -17.02 12.73 0.11
N ASN A 115 -16.94 13.93 0.69
CA ASN A 115 -15.67 14.66 0.81
C ASN A 115 -14.65 13.97 1.73
N ASN A 116 -15.11 13.08 2.60
CA ASN A 116 -14.30 12.31 3.54
C ASN A 116 -13.94 10.91 3.01
N LEU A 117 -14.28 10.59 1.77
CA LEU A 117 -13.93 9.32 1.12
C LEU A 117 -12.59 9.43 0.41
N PHE A 118 -11.69 8.49 0.73
CA PHE A 118 -10.38 8.35 0.11
C PHE A 118 -10.15 6.90 -0.32
N ALA A 119 -9.18 6.69 -1.20
CA ALA A 119 -8.66 5.39 -1.54
C ALA A 119 -7.13 5.40 -1.55
N ILE A 120 -6.52 4.27 -1.22
CA ILE A 120 -5.09 4.00 -1.43
C ILE A 120 -4.93 2.67 -2.15
N VAL A 121 -4.18 2.67 -3.24
CA VAL A 121 -3.93 1.48 -4.08
C VAL A 121 -2.44 1.35 -4.42
N ASP A 122 -2.02 0.14 -4.72
CA ASP A 122 -0.67 -0.14 -5.19
C ASP A 122 -0.49 0.40 -6.62
N ILE A 123 0.66 1.05 -6.88
CA ILE A 123 0.98 1.56 -8.23
C ILE A 123 1.18 0.43 -9.25
N ASP A 124 1.71 -0.72 -8.80
CA ASP A 124 2.08 -1.89 -9.62
C ASP A 124 2.98 -1.52 -10.83
N LEU A 125 3.33 -2.49 -11.66
CA LEU A 125 4.00 -2.28 -12.95
C LEU A 125 3.02 -1.82 -14.02
N GLU A 126 1.86 -2.47 -14.08
CA GLU A 126 0.80 -2.10 -15.00
C GLU A 126 0.03 -0.89 -14.49
N SER A 127 -0.30 0.02 -15.40
CA SER A 127 -1.14 1.18 -15.06
C SER A 127 -2.60 0.76 -15.16
N GLN A 128 -3.43 1.28 -14.26
CA GLN A 128 -4.86 1.07 -14.31
C GLN A 128 -5.58 2.36 -14.70
N ASN A 129 -6.42 2.27 -15.73
CA ASN A 129 -7.26 3.38 -16.18
C ASN A 129 -8.32 3.73 -15.12
N ILE A 130 -8.63 5.02 -15.04
CA ILE A 130 -9.58 5.60 -14.11
C ILE A 130 -10.48 6.54 -14.90
N ASP A 131 -11.75 6.17 -15.02
CA ASP A 131 -12.76 7.02 -15.63
C ASP A 131 -13.35 7.98 -14.59
N ASN A 132 -13.80 9.16 -15.05
CA ASN A 132 -14.48 10.16 -14.21
C ASN A 132 -13.65 10.69 -13.02
N TYR A 133 -12.34 10.85 -13.22
CA TYR A 133 -11.42 11.44 -12.26
C TYR A 133 -10.49 12.46 -12.93
N ASN A 134 -9.83 13.30 -12.14
CA ASN A 134 -8.91 14.32 -12.66
C ASN A 134 -7.65 13.73 -13.32
N PHE A 135 -7.38 12.45 -13.10
CA PHE A 135 -6.27 11.70 -13.66
C PHE A 135 -6.81 10.49 -14.40
N SER A 136 -6.29 10.23 -15.61
CA SER A 136 -6.82 9.19 -16.49
C SER A 136 -6.40 7.78 -16.07
N ASN A 137 -5.35 7.65 -15.26
CA ASN A 137 -4.81 6.38 -14.81
C ASN A 137 -3.90 6.52 -13.58
N THR A 138 -3.50 5.38 -12.98
CA THR A 138 -2.67 5.35 -11.77
C THR A 138 -1.26 5.91 -11.96
N GLU A 139 -0.69 5.87 -13.18
CA GLU A 139 0.63 6.45 -13.46
C GLU A 139 0.59 7.98 -13.42
N GLU A 140 -0.46 8.61 -13.94
CA GLU A 140 -0.62 10.06 -13.84
C GLU A 140 -0.78 10.54 -12.40
N ILE A 141 -1.49 9.77 -11.56
CA ILE A 141 -1.54 10.01 -10.12
C ILE A 141 -0.13 9.93 -9.54
N PHE A 142 0.64 8.90 -9.88
CA PHE A 142 2.02 8.75 -9.38
C PHE A 142 2.90 9.93 -9.76
N LEU A 143 2.94 10.31 -11.04
CA LEU A 143 3.79 11.40 -11.54
C LEU A 143 3.42 12.77 -10.94
N ASN A 144 2.16 12.96 -10.55
CA ASN A 144 1.71 14.17 -9.87
C ASN A 144 2.00 14.13 -8.36
N LEU A 145 1.78 12.97 -7.73
CA LEU A 145 1.89 12.79 -6.28
C LEU A 145 3.35 12.67 -5.81
N TYR A 146 4.25 12.18 -6.66
CA TYR A 146 5.65 11.94 -6.31
C TYR A 146 6.62 12.75 -7.16
N GLN A 147 7.63 13.35 -6.52
CA GLN A 147 8.74 14.02 -7.15
C GLN A 147 10.04 13.44 -6.59
N GLN A 148 10.88 12.87 -7.47
CA GLN A 148 12.16 12.24 -7.10
C GLN A 148 12.03 11.21 -5.97
N GLY A 149 10.97 10.39 -6.02
CA GLY A 149 10.71 9.36 -5.03
C GLY A 149 10.22 9.87 -3.67
N GLN A 150 9.80 11.13 -3.58
CA GLN A 150 9.22 11.73 -2.38
C GLN A 150 7.82 12.25 -2.66
N VAL A 151 6.94 12.28 -1.65
CA VAL A 151 5.60 12.87 -1.79
C VAL A 151 5.71 14.38 -2.03
N ASN A 152 5.08 14.85 -3.10
CA ASN A 152 4.86 16.26 -3.35
C ASN A 152 3.67 16.74 -2.49
N GLU A 153 3.98 17.40 -1.38
CA GLU A 153 2.97 17.84 -0.39
C GLU A 153 2.00 18.89 -0.96
N GLU A 154 2.45 19.73 -1.89
CA GLU A 154 1.61 20.74 -2.55
C GLU A 154 0.55 20.10 -3.45
N ASN A 155 0.90 19.01 -4.13
CA ASN A 155 -0.02 18.27 -4.98
C ASN A 155 -0.92 17.32 -4.19
N ALA A 156 -0.41 16.74 -3.09
CA ALA A 156 -1.09 15.74 -2.27
C ALA A 156 -2.51 16.14 -1.83
N ILE A 157 -2.76 17.43 -1.60
CA ILE A 157 -4.07 17.96 -1.16
C ILE A 157 -5.19 17.75 -2.20
N ASN A 158 -4.82 17.61 -3.47
CA ASN A 158 -5.75 17.49 -4.60
C ASN A 158 -6.19 16.04 -4.85
N HIS A 159 -5.64 15.07 -4.12
CA HIS A 159 -5.89 13.65 -4.33
C HIS A 159 -6.93 13.11 -3.34
N ARG A 160 -7.87 12.32 -3.88
CA ARG A 160 -8.75 11.43 -3.12
C ARG A 160 -8.38 9.97 -3.29
N ILE A 161 -7.87 9.60 -4.47
CA ILE A 161 -7.23 8.32 -4.74
C ILE A 161 -5.71 8.53 -4.68
N TRP A 162 -5.05 7.85 -3.76
CA TRP A 162 -3.59 7.81 -3.64
C TRP A 162 -3.07 6.51 -4.23
N VAL A 163 -1.94 6.60 -4.93
CA VAL A 163 -1.16 5.41 -5.35
C VAL A 163 0.08 5.29 -4.48
N THR A 164 0.54 4.08 -4.18
CA THR A 164 1.80 3.88 -3.48
C THR A 164 2.98 4.39 -4.31
N GLY A 165 4.00 4.96 -3.65
CA GLY A 165 5.22 5.38 -4.35
C GLY A 165 6.22 4.23 -4.57
N LEU A 166 6.06 3.11 -3.87
CA LEU A 166 6.76 1.84 -4.13
C LEU A 166 5.79 0.86 -4.78
N ILE A 167 6.32 -0.10 -5.54
CA ILE A 167 5.54 -0.93 -6.48
C ILE A 167 4.32 -1.62 -5.85
N HIS A 168 4.47 -2.10 -4.61
CA HIS A 168 3.41 -2.71 -3.80
C HIS A 168 3.61 -2.36 -2.34
N LYS A 169 2.58 -2.58 -1.52
CA LYS A 169 2.65 -2.38 -0.06
C LYS A 169 3.81 -3.17 0.59
N GLU A 170 4.09 -4.41 0.16
CA GLU A 170 5.19 -5.21 0.74
C GLU A 170 6.58 -4.58 0.52
N ALA A 171 6.75 -3.70 -0.46
CA ALA A 171 8.00 -2.95 -0.64
C ALA A 171 8.31 -2.04 0.54
N TYR A 172 7.27 -1.54 1.22
CA TYR A 172 7.42 -0.79 2.46
C TYR A 172 7.88 -1.67 3.63
N PHE A 173 7.79 -3.00 3.54
CA PHE A 173 8.22 -3.88 4.64
C PHE A 173 9.72 -4.13 4.64
N ILE A 174 10.43 -3.68 3.60
CA ILE A 174 11.86 -3.89 3.44
C ILE A 174 12.57 -2.61 2.98
N ILE A 175 12.15 -1.42 3.44
CA ILE A 175 12.93 -0.20 3.21
C ILE A 175 14.22 -0.20 4.06
N PRO A 176 15.31 0.47 3.65
CA PRO A 176 16.61 0.34 4.32
C PRO A 176 16.60 0.78 5.79
N GLU A 177 15.71 1.70 6.17
CA GLU A 177 15.59 2.17 7.54
C GLU A 177 14.99 1.13 8.50
N LEU A 178 14.28 0.11 7.98
CA LEU A 178 13.75 -0.98 8.78
C LEU A 178 14.83 -1.96 9.25
N GLN A 179 16.06 -1.90 8.73
CA GLN A 179 17.16 -2.73 9.25
C GLN A 179 17.31 -2.58 10.77
N LYS A 180 17.21 -1.35 11.29
CA LYS A 180 17.26 -1.09 12.74
C LYS A 180 16.07 -1.67 13.50
N VAL A 181 14.89 -1.75 12.87
CA VAL A 181 13.72 -2.39 13.48
C VAL A 181 13.98 -3.90 13.61
N PHE A 182 14.52 -4.51 12.57
CA PHE A 182 14.85 -5.94 12.56
C PHE A 182 15.99 -6.30 13.51
N ASP A 183 17.03 -5.46 13.58
CA ASP A 183 18.17 -5.67 14.48
C ASP A 183 17.79 -5.61 15.96
N ASN A 184 16.80 -4.77 16.30
CA ASN A 184 16.35 -4.56 17.68
C ASN A 184 15.13 -5.42 18.05
N TYR A 185 14.58 -6.18 17.10
CA TYR A 185 13.44 -7.04 17.36
C TYR A 185 13.87 -8.26 18.18
N ILE A 186 13.11 -8.58 19.23
CA ILE A 186 13.48 -9.64 20.19
C ILE A 186 13.67 -11.01 19.52
N ASN A 187 12.86 -11.31 18.50
CA ASN A 187 12.99 -12.50 17.67
C ASN A 187 13.62 -12.11 16.33
N VAL A 188 14.91 -11.83 16.33
CA VAL A 188 15.62 -11.29 15.15
C VAL A 188 15.29 -12.11 13.90
N PRO A 189 14.75 -11.50 12.83
CA PRO A 189 14.40 -12.22 11.61
C PRO A 189 15.62 -12.85 10.95
N MET A 190 15.40 -13.96 10.26
CA MET A 190 16.41 -14.71 9.54
C MET A 190 16.13 -14.67 8.04
N TYR A 191 17.19 -14.69 7.22
CA TYR A 191 17.13 -14.84 5.77
C TYR A 191 18.24 -15.80 5.35
N ASN A 192 17.91 -16.82 4.56
CA ASN A 192 18.83 -17.90 4.16
C ASN A 192 19.59 -18.55 5.33
N GLY A 193 18.92 -18.71 6.48
CA GLY A 193 19.50 -19.34 7.67
C GLY A 193 20.47 -18.46 8.46
N GLN A 194 20.65 -17.20 8.08
CA GLN A 194 21.47 -16.22 8.79
C GLN A 194 20.61 -15.06 9.31
N LYS A 195 21.15 -14.28 10.25
CA LYS A 195 20.51 -13.05 10.72
C LYS A 195 20.23 -12.14 9.52
N LEU A 196 19.01 -11.59 9.45
CA LEU A 196 18.58 -10.74 8.35
C LEU A 196 19.48 -9.50 8.19
N ILE A 197 20.03 -9.38 6.99
CA ILE A 197 20.65 -8.16 6.48
C ILE A 197 19.88 -7.79 5.21
N LEU A 198 19.18 -6.64 5.22
CA LEU A 198 18.35 -6.21 4.09
C LEU A 198 19.15 -6.01 2.80
N GLU A 199 20.43 -5.64 2.92
CA GLU A 199 21.34 -5.52 1.77
C GLU A 199 21.41 -6.82 0.96
N ASP A 200 21.40 -7.99 1.62
CA ASP A 200 21.41 -9.30 0.94
C ASP A 200 20.12 -9.54 0.16
N ILE A 201 18.97 -9.07 0.68
CA ILE A 201 17.69 -9.13 -0.05
C ILE A 201 17.75 -8.23 -1.28
N TYR A 202 18.28 -7.00 -1.17
CA TYR A 202 18.38 -6.10 -2.32
C TYR A 202 19.29 -6.64 -3.41
N ILE A 203 20.44 -7.23 -3.05
CA ILE A 203 21.31 -7.91 -4.03
C ILE A 203 20.58 -9.09 -4.69
N THR A 204 19.83 -9.89 -3.93
CA THR A 204 19.03 -10.98 -4.48
C THR A 204 17.97 -10.45 -5.46
N MET A 205 17.23 -9.42 -5.07
CA MET A 205 16.22 -8.76 -5.89
C MET A 205 16.82 -8.17 -7.17
N ALA A 206 17.98 -7.52 -7.09
CA ALA A 206 18.68 -6.95 -8.24
C ALA A 206 19.08 -8.05 -9.23
N ASN A 207 19.66 -9.16 -8.75
CA ASN A 207 19.99 -10.29 -9.61
C ASN A 207 18.75 -10.88 -10.31
N ALA A 208 17.58 -10.83 -9.66
CA ALA A 208 16.32 -11.32 -10.21
C ALA A 208 15.63 -10.37 -11.22
N ILE A 209 16.16 -9.16 -11.46
CA ILE A 209 15.60 -8.21 -12.43
C ILE A 209 15.43 -8.86 -13.81
N ILE A 210 16.43 -9.62 -14.27
CA ILE A 210 16.43 -10.26 -15.60
C ILE A 210 15.37 -11.34 -15.78
N ASN A 211 14.76 -11.84 -14.70
CA ASN A 211 13.77 -12.92 -14.77
C ASN A 211 12.33 -12.38 -14.76
N SER A 212 12.16 -11.06 -14.83
CA SER A 212 10.88 -10.39 -14.58
C SER A 212 10.19 -9.99 -15.89
N ASN A 213 9.45 -10.94 -16.50
CA ASN A 213 8.66 -10.68 -17.72
C ASN A 213 7.71 -9.47 -17.58
N ASP A 214 7.11 -9.30 -16.40
CA ASP A 214 6.23 -8.15 -16.12
C ASP A 214 7.00 -6.81 -16.17
N LEU A 215 8.24 -6.81 -15.68
CA LEU A 215 9.10 -5.63 -15.74
C LEU A 215 9.58 -5.37 -17.17
N GLU A 216 9.88 -6.41 -17.95
CA GLU A 216 10.24 -6.27 -19.37
C GLU A 216 9.14 -5.52 -20.14
N ASN A 217 7.89 -5.95 -19.97
CA ASN A 217 6.74 -5.34 -20.64
C ASN A 217 6.44 -3.90 -20.18
N ASN A 218 6.92 -3.51 -19.00
CA ASN A 218 6.65 -2.22 -18.38
C ASN A 218 7.90 -1.34 -18.20
N LEU A 219 9.05 -1.74 -18.77
CA LEU A 219 10.35 -1.12 -18.48
C LEU A 219 10.33 0.39 -18.73
N SER A 220 9.84 0.84 -19.89
CA SER A 220 9.79 2.27 -20.23
C SER A 220 9.03 3.11 -19.19
N LYS A 221 7.91 2.59 -18.67
CA LYS A 221 7.11 3.27 -17.65
C LYS A 221 7.87 3.38 -16.34
N VAL A 222 8.44 2.26 -15.89
CA VAL A 222 9.22 2.19 -14.65
C VAL A 222 10.48 3.04 -14.72
N SER A 223 11.15 3.08 -15.88
CA SER A 223 12.30 3.96 -16.14
C SER A 223 11.99 5.42 -15.88
N ASN A 224 10.77 5.88 -16.23
CA ASN A 224 10.36 7.26 -15.94
C ASN A 224 10.24 7.51 -14.43
N ARG A 225 9.72 6.55 -13.67
CA ARG A 225 9.59 6.66 -12.20
C ARG A 225 10.96 6.83 -11.53
N ILE A 226 11.95 6.06 -11.99
CA ILE A 226 13.31 6.06 -11.44
C ILE A 226 14.28 6.98 -12.19
N GLY A 227 13.82 7.76 -13.16
CA GLY A 227 14.69 8.56 -14.04
C GLY A 227 15.49 9.66 -13.34
N HIS A 228 15.13 9.97 -12.10
CA HIS A 228 15.90 10.85 -11.22
C HIS A 228 17.16 10.17 -10.63
N CYS A 229 17.20 8.84 -10.60
CA CYS A 229 18.33 8.07 -10.12
C CYS A 229 19.39 7.96 -11.23
N SER A 230 20.44 8.77 -11.13
CA SER A 230 21.52 8.81 -12.13
C SER A 230 22.23 7.46 -12.27
N GLY A 231 22.91 7.22 -13.39
CA GLY A 231 23.76 6.03 -13.57
C GLY A 231 23.04 4.69 -13.79
N LEU A 232 21.70 4.64 -13.76
CA LEU A 232 20.93 3.45 -14.11
C LEU A 232 20.67 3.39 -15.62
N ASN A 233 21.00 2.26 -16.24
CA ASN A 233 20.79 2.01 -17.65
C ASN A 233 19.51 1.20 -17.88
N CYS A 234 18.42 1.87 -18.20
CA CYS A 234 17.11 1.25 -18.37
C CYS A 234 16.79 0.86 -19.83
N THR A 235 17.81 0.55 -20.65
CA THR A 235 17.59 0.15 -22.06
C THR A 235 17.13 -1.30 -22.21
N ASP A 236 17.55 -2.18 -21.30
CA ASP A 236 17.07 -3.56 -21.15
C ASP A 236 17.29 -4.02 -19.70
N LEU A 237 16.75 -5.20 -19.35
CA LEU A 237 16.81 -5.72 -17.98
C LEU A 237 18.23 -6.11 -17.54
N GLU A 238 19.09 -6.57 -18.47
CA GLU A 238 20.46 -6.95 -18.15
C GLU A 238 21.28 -5.73 -17.78
N LYS A 239 21.23 -4.68 -18.61
CA LYS A 239 21.90 -3.41 -18.34
C LYS A 239 21.34 -2.72 -17.12
N LEU A 240 20.04 -2.82 -16.85
CA LEU A 240 19.44 -2.26 -15.64
C LEU A 240 20.00 -2.96 -14.39
N ARG A 241 20.02 -4.31 -14.38
CA ARG A 241 20.66 -5.10 -13.32
C ARG A 241 22.12 -4.70 -13.13
N ASP A 242 22.90 -4.70 -14.21
CA ASP A 242 24.35 -4.54 -14.14
C ASP A 242 24.72 -3.12 -13.70
N SER A 243 24.08 -2.10 -14.27
CA SER A 243 24.28 -0.71 -13.83
C SER A 243 23.82 -0.49 -12.40
N TRP A 244 22.69 -1.05 -11.96
CA TRP A 244 22.25 -0.94 -10.58
C TRP A 244 23.29 -1.53 -9.61
N LYS A 245 23.79 -2.75 -9.90
CA LYS A 245 24.79 -3.42 -9.08
C LYS A 245 26.12 -2.66 -9.05
N GLU A 246 26.60 -2.23 -10.21
CA GLU A 246 27.82 -1.43 -10.31
C GLU A 246 27.71 -0.15 -9.48
N GLN A 247 26.59 0.57 -9.58
CA GLN A 247 26.36 1.78 -8.79
C GLN A 247 26.24 1.49 -7.30
N PHE A 248 25.65 0.35 -6.92
CA PHE A 248 25.43 -0.01 -5.52
C PHE A 248 26.70 -0.50 -4.83
N GLU A 249 27.46 -1.39 -5.47
CA GLU A 249 28.70 -2.00 -4.94
C GLU A 249 29.85 -0.98 -4.85
N ASN A 250 29.95 -0.06 -5.83
CA ASN A 250 31.00 0.96 -5.86
C ASN A 250 30.68 2.21 -5.02
N SER A 251 29.46 2.34 -4.49
CA SER A 251 29.10 3.50 -3.68
C SER A 251 29.46 3.31 -2.21
N SER A 252 30.34 4.17 -1.70
CA SER A 252 30.59 4.31 -0.26
C SER A 252 29.61 5.27 0.43
N ASP A 253 28.81 6.01 -0.34
CA ASP A 253 27.82 6.95 0.17
C ASP A 253 26.51 6.25 0.50
N LYS A 254 26.12 6.31 1.78
CA LYS A 254 24.87 5.74 2.27
C LYS A 254 23.63 6.40 1.67
N ILE A 255 23.68 7.70 1.37
CA ILE A 255 22.55 8.41 0.74
C ILE A 255 22.31 7.82 -0.64
N ARG A 256 23.38 7.74 -1.43
CA ARG A 256 23.34 7.13 -2.76
C ARG A 256 22.90 5.66 -2.75
N LYS A 257 23.41 4.84 -1.82
CA LYS A 257 22.94 3.46 -1.66
C LYS A 257 21.44 3.39 -1.39
N ASN A 258 20.92 4.26 -0.52
CA ASN A 258 19.49 4.32 -0.24
C ASN A 258 18.69 4.71 -1.49
N GLU A 259 19.10 5.72 -2.26
CA GLU A 259 18.43 6.09 -3.52
C GLU A 259 18.30 4.90 -4.48
N LEU A 260 19.38 4.13 -4.64
CA LEU A 260 19.39 2.92 -5.47
C LEU A 260 18.42 1.86 -4.92
N ILE A 261 18.38 1.64 -3.61
CA ILE A 261 17.43 0.71 -2.98
C ILE A 261 15.99 1.16 -3.22
N TYR A 262 15.67 2.45 -3.04
CA TYR A 262 14.34 2.97 -3.31
C TYR A 262 13.96 2.83 -4.79
N ALA A 263 14.90 3.07 -5.72
CA ALA A 263 14.68 2.79 -7.14
C ALA A 263 14.37 1.30 -7.40
N LEU A 264 15.11 0.38 -6.77
CA LEU A 264 14.86 -1.07 -6.84
C LEU A 264 13.46 -1.43 -6.34
N LEU A 265 13.01 -0.83 -5.25
CA LEU A 265 11.68 -1.04 -4.66
C LEU A 265 10.54 -0.40 -5.48
N MET A 266 10.84 0.52 -6.40
CA MET A 266 9.89 1.06 -7.39
C MET A 266 9.77 0.19 -8.64
N LEU A 267 10.79 -0.62 -8.96
CA LEU A 267 10.85 -1.41 -10.19
C LEU A 267 10.62 -2.92 -9.99
N LYS A 268 11.03 -3.50 -8.85
CA LYS A 268 10.94 -4.94 -8.60
C LYS A 268 9.93 -5.26 -7.51
N LYS A 269 8.98 -6.13 -7.82
CA LYS A 269 8.01 -6.65 -6.84
C LYS A 269 8.74 -7.42 -5.75
N VAL A 270 8.44 -7.08 -4.49
CA VAL A 270 8.90 -7.82 -3.30
C VAL A 270 8.15 -9.15 -3.14
N LYS A 271 6.93 -9.18 -3.65
CA LYS A 271 6.08 -10.37 -3.71
C LYS A 271 5.52 -10.45 -5.12
N ASP A 272 5.90 -11.49 -5.85
CA ASP A 272 5.37 -11.78 -7.16
C ASP A 272 4.64 -13.12 -7.12
N LYS A 273 3.34 -13.09 -7.41
CA LYS A 273 2.48 -14.29 -7.37
C LYS A 273 2.70 -15.23 -8.56
N ASN A 274 3.33 -14.72 -9.62
CA ASN A 274 3.60 -15.48 -10.83
C ASN A 274 4.96 -16.19 -10.79
N THR A 275 5.78 -15.88 -9.78
CA THR A 275 7.08 -16.51 -9.54
C THR A 275 7.16 -17.06 -8.12
N GLN A 276 8.28 -17.70 -7.78
CA GLN A 276 8.55 -18.12 -6.40
C GLN A 276 9.15 -16.99 -5.56
N GLU A 277 9.24 -15.78 -6.11
CA GLU A 277 9.87 -14.64 -5.45
C GLU A 277 8.92 -13.97 -4.46
N ASN A 278 9.14 -14.28 -3.19
CA ASN A 278 8.45 -13.62 -2.09
C ASN A 278 9.45 -13.34 -0.96
N TYR A 279 10.15 -12.21 -1.06
CA TYR A 279 11.21 -11.85 -0.13
C TYR A 279 10.66 -11.56 1.27
N TRP A 280 9.39 -11.11 1.38
CA TRP A 280 8.70 -10.98 2.66
C TRP A 280 8.49 -12.34 3.34
N GLU A 281 8.04 -13.35 2.59
CA GLU A 281 7.85 -14.70 3.15
C GLU A 281 9.18 -15.46 3.32
N ALA A 282 10.22 -15.10 2.58
CA ALA A 282 11.56 -15.66 2.76
C ALA A 282 12.20 -15.28 4.10
N MET A 283 11.72 -14.20 4.75
CA MET A 283 12.08 -13.89 6.13
C MET A 283 11.41 -14.86 7.09
N THR A 284 12.23 -15.57 7.87
CA THR A 284 11.80 -16.61 8.80
C THR A 284 12.10 -16.22 10.25
N PRO A 285 11.36 -16.79 11.22
CA PRO A 285 11.73 -16.65 12.63
C PRO A 285 13.07 -17.33 12.94
N PRO A 286 13.72 -16.97 14.07
CA PRO A 286 14.85 -17.72 14.59
C PRO A 286 14.45 -19.16 14.97
N SER A 287 15.44 -20.05 15.09
CA SER A 287 15.21 -21.49 15.28
C SER A 287 14.57 -21.86 16.62
N ASP A 288 14.65 -20.99 17.62
CA ASP A 288 14.06 -21.13 18.95
C ASP A 288 12.62 -20.59 19.05
N TRP A 289 12.08 -20.02 17.97
CA TRP A 289 10.69 -19.59 17.90
C TRP A 289 9.73 -20.79 17.99
N THR A 290 8.77 -20.72 18.90
CA THR A 290 7.88 -21.83 19.25
C THR A 290 6.49 -21.74 18.60
N ASN A 291 6.16 -20.63 17.95
CA ASN A 291 4.87 -20.42 17.29
C ASN A 291 4.97 -20.60 15.76
N THR A 292 3.90 -20.34 15.02
CA THR A 292 3.92 -20.45 13.56
C THR A 292 4.67 -19.28 12.90
N LYS A 293 5.06 -19.45 11.63
CA LYS A 293 5.73 -18.40 10.84
C LYS A 293 4.79 -17.21 10.57
N GLU A 294 3.49 -17.48 10.48
CA GLU A 294 2.45 -16.48 10.28
C GLU A 294 2.39 -15.55 11.50
N VAL A 295 2.30 -16.10 12.71
CA VAL A 295 2.31 -15.31 13.95
C VAL A 295 3.59 -14.48 14.10
N PHE A 296 4.73 -15.01 13.67
CA PHE A 296 5.98 -14.27 13.63
C PHE A 296 5.91 -13.03 12.72
N ARG A 297 5.49 -13.23 11.46
CA ARG A 297 5.39 -12.14 10.47
C ARG A 297 4.36 -11.11 10.87
N ASP A 298 3.27 -11.56 11.48
CA ASP A 298 2.23 -10.72 12.07
C ASP A 298 2.83 -9.78 13.14
N GLN A 299 3.58 -10.31 14.10
CA GLN A 299 4.24 -9.48 15.11
C GLN A 299 5.26 -8.52 14.48
N LEU A 300 6.03 -8.99 13.49
CA LEU A 300 6.99 -8.16 12.78
C LEU A 300 6.30 -7.00 12.04
N LEU A 301 5.15 -7.25 11.43
CA LEU A 301 4.34 -6.24 10.74
C LEU A 301 3.85 -5.14 11.69
N LEU A 302 3.57 -5.48 12.96
CA LEU A 302 3.22 -4.48 13.98
C LEU A 302 4.40 -3.57 14.33
N GLU A 303 5.62 -4.09 14.38
CA GLU A 303 6.83 -3.27 14.61
C GLU A 303 7.13 -2.38 13.40
N ILE A 304 6.91 -2.86 12.18
CA ILE A 304 7.00 -2.05 10.95
C ILE A 304 5.94 -0.94 10.95
N ALA A 305 4.69 -1.27 11.30
CA ALA A 305 3.62 -0.27 11.38
C ALA A 305 3.90 0.79 12.46
N LYS A 306 4.45 0.36 13.60
CA LYS A 306 4.92 1.26 14.65
C LYS A 306 6.00 2.20 14.13
N PHE A 307 7.01 1.67 13.43
CA PHE A 307 8.04 2.50 12.78
C PHE A 307 7.40 3.59 11.93
N TYR A 308 6.45 3.25 11.06
CA TYR A 308 5.77 4.26 10.23
C TYR A 308 4.96 5.28 11.06
N SER A 309 4.26 4.83 12.10
CA SER A 309 3.46 5.73 12.95
C SER A 309 4.29 6.78 13.71
N GLU A 310 5.60 6.53 13.86
CA GLU A 310 6.53 7.37 14.62
C GLU A 310 7.39 8.28 13.71
N GLN A 311 7.29 8.16 12.39
CA GLN A 311 8.07 8.99 11.48
C GLN A 311 7.58 10.44 11.43
N SER A 312 8.54 11.37 11.46
CA SER A 312 8.32 12.81 11.28
C SER A 312 8.70 13.33 9.90
N ASN A 313 9.53 12.60 9.14
CA ASN A 313 9.92 12.97 7.78
C ASN A 313 8.89 12.44 6.76
N TYR A 314 7.79 13.17 6.64
CA TYR A 314 6.63 12.73 5.89
C TYR A 314 6.85 12.67 4.38
N ALA A 315 7.54 13.65 3.78
CA ALA A 315 7.78 13.66 2.34
C ALA A 315 8.55 12.42 1.87
N LYS A 316 9.55 11.98 2.63
CA LYS A 316 10.32 10.77 2.34
C LYS A 316 9.54 9.48 2.57
N TYR A 317 8.74 9.41 3.63
CA TYR A 317 7.99 8.19 3.97
C TYR A 317 6.54 8.30 3.51
N HIS A 318 6.24 7.66 2.36
CA HIS A 318 4.94 7.79 1.67
C HIS A 318 3.73 7.49 2.57
N ILE A 319 3.78 6.38 3.33
CA ILE A 319 2.69 5.99 4.25
C ILE A 319 2.49 7.07 5.34
N PRO A 320 3.52 7.48 6.11
CA PRO A 320 3.41 8.61 7.03
C PRO A 320 2.89 9.90 6.39
N ALA A 321 3.33 10.25 5.18
CA ALA A 321 2.80 11.40 4.45
C ALA A 321 1.29 11.31 4.24
N PHE A 322 0.80 10.17 3.76
CA PHE A 322 -0.62 9.93 3.59
C PHE A 322 -1.37 10.05 4.92
N MET A 323 -0.88 9.44 5.99
CA MET A 323 -1.53 9.51 7.31
C MET A 323 -1.57 10.93 7.87
N ARG A 324 -0.50 11.73 7.68
CA ARG A 324 -0.49 13.14 8.08
C ARG A 324 -1.46 13.96 7.23
N PHE A 325 -1.51 13.72 5.91
CA PHE A 325 -2.46 14.39 5.04
C PHE A 325 -3.89 14.15 5.51
N LEU A 326 -4.27 12.88 5.75
CA LEU A 326 -5.59 12.55 6.30
C LEU A 326 -5.82 13.28 7.62
N LYS A 327 -4.87 13.23 8.55
CA LYS A 327 -4.96 13.92 9.85
C LYS A 327 -5.18 15.43 9.71
N HIS A 328 -4.50 16.09 8.76
CA HIS A 328 -4.67 17.52 8.53
C HIS A 328 -6.05 17.84 7.92
N PHE A 329 -6.51 17.00 6.98
CA PHE A 329 -7.84 17.09 6.40
C PHE A 329 -8.94 17.02 7.46
N CYS A 330 -8.74 16.21 8.52
CA CYS A 330 -9.64 16.13 9.68
C CYS A 330 -9.74 17.42 10.50
N THR A 331 -8.70 18.27 10.47
CA THR A 331 -8.61 19.47 11.32
C THR A 331 -9.08 20.74 10.64
N LEU A 332 -9.23 20.70 9.32
CA LEU A 332 -9.66 21.84 8.50
C LEU A 332 -11.18 21.82 8.22
N ASN A 333 -11.82 20.67 8.38
CA ASN A 333 -13.26 20.45 8.24
C ASN A 333 -13.88 20.13 9.61
#